data_AF-A0AB33U6E3-F1
#
_entry.id   AF-A0AB33U6E3-F1
#
_cell.length_a   1.000
_cell.length_b   1.000
_cell.length_c   1.000
_cell.angle_alpha   90.00
_cell.angle_beta   90.00
_cell.angle_gamma   90.00
#
_symmetry.space_group_name_H-M   'P 1'
#
loop_
_entity.id
_entity.type
_entity.pdbx_description
1 polymer ?
#
loop_
_entity_poly.entity_id
_entity_poly.type
_entity_poly.pdbx_seq_one_letter_code
_entity_poly.pdbx_strand_id
1 'polypeptide(L)'
;MIWELHGHLDYTAPKCPSCKGQMAKYDFQKASKIPYIETADYPLLIRLRKRRFKCKNCGKMAVAETPLVKKKHQISVAVNQKITQLLIENQAMQHIAHRLSISTSSVIRKLNEFKFETDWNTLPEVMSWESNSLGIECLSCLQEGEDELYRSRFQLPKRHCHPQRKNSSNHPKPLSTLS
;
A
#
# COMPACT_ATOMS: atom_id res chain seq x y z
N MET A 1 13.31 -16.02 -5.68
CA MET A 1 12.59 -17.22 -6.20
C MET A 1 11.17 -17.15 -5.66
N ILE A 2 10.15 -17.38 -6.49
CA ILE A 2 8.74 -17.33 -6.10
C ILE A 2 8.15 -18.73 -6.24
N TRP A 3 7.43 -19.21 -5.22
CA TRP A 3 6.76 -20.51 -5.28
C TRP A 3 5.40 -20.35 -5.96
N GLU A 4 5.07 -21.27 -6.86
CA GLU A 4 3.79 -21.25 -7.58
C GLU A 4 2.99 -22.51 -7.29
N LEU A 5 1.76 -22.34 -6.78
CA LEU A 5 0.80 -23.42 -6.60
C LEU A 5 -0.27 -23.33 -7.68
N HIS A 6 -0.48 -24.42 -8.41
CA HIS A 6 -1.48 -24.49 -9.48
C HIS A 6 -2.73 -25.22 -9.01
N GLY A 7 -3.90 -24.60 -9.20
CA GLY A 7 -5.18 -25.16 -8.77
C GLY A 7 -6.32 -24.92 -9.76
N HIS A 8 -7.27 -25.85 -9.75
CA HIS A 8 -8.53 -25.74 -10.49
C HIS A 8 -9.69 -25.74 -9.49
N LEU A 9 -10.58 -24.77 -9.60
CA LEU A 9 -11.81 -24.71 -8.81
C LEU A 9 -12.98 -25.17 -9.67
N ASP A 10 -13.47 -26.37 -9.38
CA ASP A 10 -14.60 -26.99 -10.08
C ASP A 10 -15.52 -27.70 -9.07
N TYR A 11 -16.83 -27.56 -9.27
CA TYR A 11 -17.87 -28.21 -8.46
C TYR A 11 -19.14 -28.38 -9.29
N THR A 12 -20.15 -29.02 -8.72
CA THR A 12 -21.45 -29.28 -9.39
C THR A 12 -22.15 -27.97 -9.74
N ALA A 13 -22.66 -27.87 -10.97
CA ALA A 13 -23.24 -26.63 -11.46
C ALA A 13 -24.45 -26.19 -10.61
N PRO A 14 -24.45 -24.96 -10.07
CA PRO A 14 -25.58 -24.45 -9.28
C PRO A 14 -26.77 -24.12 -10.18
N LYS A 15 -27.93 -23.83 -9.57
CA LYS A 15 -29.07 -23.27 -10.31
C LYS A 15 -28.76 -21.82 -10.72
N CYS A 16 -29.36 -21.38 -11.83
CA CYS A 16 -29.15 -20.04 -12.34
C CYS A 16 -29.67 -18.97 -11.34
N PRO A 17 -28.86 -17.98 -10.95
CA PRO A 17 -29.30 -16.94 -10.01
C PRO A 17 -30.40 -16.04 -10.59
N SER A 18 -30.57 -15.98 -11.92
CA SER A 18 -31.55 -15.10 -12.56
C SER A 18 -32.87 -15.77 -12.89
N CYS A 19 -32.86 -17.02 -13.36
CA CYS A 19 -34.07 -17.70 -13.84
C CYS A 19 -34.32 -19.04 -13.14
N LYS A 20 -33.49 -19.42 -12.17
CA LYS A 20 -33.54 -20.71 -11.44
C LYS A 20 -33.40 -21.96 -12.32
N GLY A 21 -33.18 -21.81 -13.64
CA GLY A 21 -32.94 -22.89 -14.57
C GLY A 21 -31.61 -23.62 -14.36
N GLN A 22 -31.45 -24.78 -15.01
CA GLN A 22 -30.27 -25.62 -14.87
C GLN A 22 -29.06 -24.97 -15.56
N MET A 23 -27.91 -24.98 -14.87
CA MET A 23 -26.63 -24.58 -15.44
C MET A 23 -25.81 -25.81 -15.81
N ALA A 24 -25.00 -25.69 -16.87
CA ALA A 24 -24.03 -26.69 -17.27
C ALA A 24 -22.61 -26.16 -17.06
N LYS A 25 -21.66 -27.08 -16.86
CA LYS A 25 -20.24 -26.74 -16.90
C LYS A 25 -19.90 -26.26 -18.31
N TYR A 26 -19.20 -25.14 -18.39
CA TYR A 26 -18.66 -24.60 -19.62
C TYR A 26 -17.13 -24.77 -19.58
N ASP A 27 -16.38 -23.74 -19.92
CA ASP A 27 -14.93 -23.71 -19.87
C ASP A 27 -14.38 -23.20 -18.53
N PHE A 28 -13.06 -23.10 -18.45
CA PHE A 28 -12.37 -22.43 -17.35
C PHE A 28 -12.06 -20.97 -17.69
N GLN A 29 -11.96 -20.15 -16.66
CA GLN A 29 -11.37 -18.82 -16.77
C GLN A 29 -9.85 -18.92 -16.92
N LYS A 30 -9.25 -17.90 -17.53
CA LYS A 30 -7.80 -17.65 -17.45
C LYS A 30 -7.35 -17.69 -15.99
N ALA A 31 -6.21 -18.33 -15.73
CA ALA A 31 -5.68 -18.46 -14.39
C ALA A 31 -5.46 -17.08 -13.76
N SER A 32 -6.04 -16.87 -12.58
CA SER A 32 -5.78 -15.67 -11.77
C SER A 32 -4.53 -15.89 -10.93
N LYS A 33 -3.66 -14.89 -10.86
CA LYS A 33 -2.48 -14.87 -9.99
C LYS A 33 -2.89 -14.27 -8.65
N ILE A 34 -2.91 -15.07 -7.59
CA ILE A 34 -3.39 -14.68 -6.27
C ILE A 34 -2.21 -14.75 -5.29
N PRO A 35 -1.71 -13.61 -4.79
CA PRO A 35 -0.71 -13.61 -3.73
C PRO A 35 -1.25 -14.29 -2.47
N TYR A 36 -0.40 -15.09 -1.84
CA TYR A 36 -0.70 -15.76 -0.57
C TYR A 36 0.41 -15.50 0.46
N ILE A 37 0.20 -15.92 1.70
CA ILE A 37 1.18 -15.75 2.78
C ILE A 37 2.46 -16.52 2.44
N GLU A 38 3.61 -15.91 2.73
CA GLU A 38 4.94 -16.50 2.54
C GLU A 38 5.09 -17.84 3.28
N THR A 39 5.86 -18.75 2.70
CA THR A 39 6.21 -20.04 3.33
C THR A 39 7.72 -20.21 3.28
N ALA A 40 8.35 -20.46 4.42
CA ALA A 40 9.82 -20.59 4.52
C ALA A 40 10.57 -19.41 3.88
N ASP A 41 10.11 -18.18 4.15
CA ASP A 41 10.65 -16.92 3.60
C ASP A 41 10.56 -16.77 2.07
N TYR A 42 9.82 -17.66 1.39
CA TYR A 42 9.54 -17.53 -0.03
C TYR A 42 8.12 -17.00 -0.28
N PRO A 43 7.96 -15.98 -1.14
CA PRO A 43 6.65 -15.55 -1.60
C PRO A 43 5.90 -16.67 -2.31
N LEU A 44 4.62 -16.82 -2.00
CA LEU A 44 3.75 -17.82 -2.60
C LEU A 44 2.69 -17.17 -3.50
N LEU A 45 2.58 -17.69 -4.73
CA LEU A 45 1.58 -17.29 -5.70
C LEU A 45 0.68 -18.47 -6.07
N ILE A 46 -0.63 -18.32 -5.88
CA ILE A 46 -1.61 -19.32 -6.30
C ILE A 46 -2.10 -18.94 -7.69
N ARG A 47 -1.92 -19.84 -8.67
CA ARG A 47 -2.57 -19.74 -9.98
C ARG A 47 -3.84 -20.56 -9.99
N LEU A 48 -4.97 -19.87 -9.84
CA LEU A 48 -6.28 -20.50 -9.75
C LEU A 48 -7.07 -20.33 -11.06
N ARG A 49 -7.46 -21.45 -11.67
CA ARG A 49 -8.45 -21.47 -12.76
C ARG A 49 -9.83 -21.77 -12.21
N LYS A 50 -10.78 -20.85 -12.38
CA LYS A 50 -12.17 -21.01 -11.90
C LYS A 50 -13.07 -21.55 -13.00
N ARG A 51 -13.92 -22.52 -12.71
CA ARG A 51 -14.93 -23.04 -13.65
C ARG A 51 -15.98 -21.97 -13.95
N ARG A 52 -16.37 -21.84 -15.22
CA ARG A 52 -17.54 -21.07 -15.66
C ARG A 52 -18.72 -22.01 -15.89
N PHE A 53 -19.90 -21.54 -15.53
CA PHE A 53 -21.18 -22.23 -15.71
C PHE A 53 -22.07 -21.40 -16.64
N LYS A 54 -22.71 -22.05 -17.60
CA LYS A 54 -23.65 -21.42 -18.54
C LYS A 54 -25.06 -21.92 -18.29
N CYS A 55 -26.02 -21.02 -18.13
CA CYS A 55 -27.43 -21.39 -18.04
C CYS A 55 -27.97 -21.81 -19.41
N LYS A 56 -28.68 -22.94 -19.47
CA LYS A 56 -29.30 -23.43 -20.71
C LYS A 56 -30.50 -22.57 -21.14
N ASN A 57 -31.27 -22.06 -20.20
CA ASN A 57 -32.50 -21.32 -20.49
C ASN A 57 -32.24 -19.85 -20.88
N CYS A 58 -31.41 -19.12 -20.11
CA CYS A 58 -31.20 -17.68 -20.32
C CYS A 58 -29.80 -17.29 -20.80
N GLY A 59 -28.90 -18.26 -21.02
CA GLY A 59 -27.53 -18.01 -21.49
C GLY A 59 -26.59 -17.32 -20.50
N LYS A 60 -27.06 -16.86 -19.33
CA LYS A 60 -26.24 -16.16 -18.34
C LYS A 60 -25.12 -17.05 -17.78
N MET A 61 -23.97 -16.42 -17.53
CA MET A 61 -22.78 -17.05 -17.00
C MET A 61 -22.64 -16.81 -15.50
N ALA A 62 -22.22 -17.85 -14.76
CA ALA A 62 -21.75 -17.73 -13.39
C ALA A 62 -20.33 -18.30 -13.29
N VAL A 63 -19.53 -17.79 -12.37
CA VAL A 63 -18.16 -18.27 -12.12
C VAL A 63 -18.13 -18.94 -10.76
N ALA A 64 -17.35 -20.01 -10.64
CA ALA A 64 -17.11 -20.68 -9.37
C ALA A 64 -16.57 -19.69 -8.31
N GLU A 65 -17.25 -19.60 -7.18
CA GLU A 65 -16.86 -18.71 -6.07
C GLU A 65 -15.98 -19.45 -5.06
N THR A 66 -15.08 -18.75 -4.37
CA THR A 66 -14.13 -19.32 -3.40
C THR A 66 -13.91 -18.34 -2.24
N PRO A 67 -13.76 -18.81 -0.99
CA PRO A 67 -13.46 -17.95 0.15
C PRO A 67 -12.02 -17.40 0.11
N LEU A 68 -11.14 -17.97 -0.72
CA LEU A 68 -9.74 -17.52 -0.84
C LEU A 68 -9.65 -16.04 -1.26
N VAL A 69 -10.55 -15.59 -2.15
CA VAL A 69 -10.56 -14.25 -2.73
C VAL A 69 -11.97 -13.72 -2.80
N LYS A 70 -12.20 -12.52 -2.26
CA LYS A 70 -13.49 -11.82 -2.36
C LYS A 70 -13.87 -11.55 -3.82
N LYS A 71 -15.17 -11.47 -4.09
CA LYS A 71 -15.70 -11.14 -5.43
C LYS A 71 -15.13 -9.80 -5.92
N LYS A 72 -14.70 -9.74 -7.18
CA LYS A 72 -14.05 -8.56 -7.82
C LYS A 72 -12.68 -8.16 -7.22
N HIS A 73 -12.07 -8.99 -6.38
CA HIS A 73 -10.70 -8.79 -5.90
C HIS A 73 -9.74 -9.82 -6.48
N GLN A 74 -8.43 -9.54 -6.38
CA GLN A 74 -7.34 -10.44 -6.83
C GLN A 74 -6.39 -10.84 -5.69
N ILE A 75 -6.39 -10.08 -4.58
CA ILE A 75 -5.57 -10.37 -3.39
C ILE A 75 -6.35 -11.32 -2.48
N SER A 76 -5.66 -12.32 -1.93
CA SER A 76 -6.28 -13.25 -0.98
C SER A 76 -6.74 -12.56 0.29
N VAL A 77 -7.78 -13.11 0.91
CA VAL A 77 -8.29 -12.59 2.20
C VAL A 77 -7.19 -12.63 3.26
N ALA A 78 -6.41 -13.71 3.29
CA ALA A 78 -5.29 -13.90 4.21
C ALA A 78 -4.21 -12.81 4.06
N VAL A 79 -3.81 -12.47 2.83
CA VAL A 79 -2.85 -11.39 2.59
C VAL A 79 -3.44 -10.04 3.00
N ASN A 80 -4.71 -9.74 2.68
CA ASN A 80 -5.35 -8.50 3.12
C ASN A 80 -5.39 -8.36 4.66
N GLN A 81 -5.65 -9.45 5.37
CA GLN A 81 -5.58 -9.47 6.83
C GLN A 81 -4.16 -9.21 7.32
N LYS A 82 -3.15 -9.83 6.70
CA LYS A 82 -1.74 -9.62 7.07
C LYS A 82 -1.27 -8.18 6.79
N ILE A 83 -1.71 -7.55 5.69
CA ILE A 83 -1.44 -6.12 5.42
C ILE A 83 -2.02 -5.28 6.56
N THR A 84 -3.27 -5.54 6.94
CA THR A 84 -3.96 -4.83 8.03
C THR A 84 -3.18 -4.95 9.33
N GLN A 85 -2.76 -6.17 9.69
CA GLN A 85 -1.93 -6.46 10.86
C GLN A 85 -0.62 -5.65 10.85
N LEU A 86 0.15 -5.72 9.74
CA LEU A 86 1.46 -5.06 9.65
C LEU A 86 1.35 -3.53 9.66
N LEU A 87 0.25 -2.97 9.12
CA LEU A 87 -0.03 -1.53 9.21
C LEU A 87 -0.33 -1.11 10.66
N ILE A 88 -1.05 -1.93 11.43
CA ILE A 88 -1.29 -1.69 12.85
C ILE A 88 0.02 -1.75 13.65
N GLU A 89 0.95 -2.64 13.26
CA GLU A 89 2.31 -2.73 13.82
C GLU A 89 3.26 -1.61 13.35
N ASN A 90 2.72 -0.58 12.66
CA ASN A 90 3.43 0.58 12.13
C ASN A 90 4.66 0.21 11.26
N GLN A 91 4.59 -0.91 10.54
CA GLN A 91 5.65 -1.32 9.64
C GLN A 91 5.67 -0.44 8.39
N ALA A 92 6.88 -0.14 7.89
CA ALA A 92 7.02 0.67 6.68
C ALA A 92 6.31 0.01 5.48
N MET A 93 5.49 0.77 4.75
CA MET A 93 4.71 0.27 3.61
C MET A 93 5.56 -0.43 2.54
N GLN A 94 6.78 0.05 2.32
CA GLN A 94 7.76 -0.55 1.40
C GLN A 94 8.16 -1.96 1.86
N HIS A 95 8.42 -2.12 3.15
CA HIS A 95 8.78 -3.39 3.75
C HIS A 95 7.61 -4.39 3.67
N ILE A 96 6.38 -3.93 3.96
CA ILE A 96 5.15 -4.74 3.81
C ILE A 96 4.98 -5.21 2.36
N ALA A 97 5.15 -4.30 1.39
CA ALA A 97 5.01 -4.60 -0.02
C ALA A 97 6.02 -5.64 -0.50
N HIS A 98 7.29 -5.47 -0.10
CA HIS A 98 8.37 -6.42 -0.43
C HIS A 98 8.08 -7.80 0.17
N ARG A 99 7.76 -7.86 1.47
CA ARG A 99 7.50 -9.10 2.20
C ARG A 99 6.32 -9.89 1.62
N LEU A 100 5.21 -9.22 1.33
CA LEU A 100 4.01 -9.86 0.79
C LEU A 100 4.01 -10.00 -0.74
N SER A 101 5.08 -9.55 -1.41
CA SER A 101 5.21 -9.55 -2.88
C SER A 101 4.01 -8.90 -3.58
N ILE A 102 3.60 -7.74 -3.07
CA ILE A 102 2.52 -6.91 -3.62
C ILE A 102 3.04 -5.51 -3.95
N SER A 103 2.25 -4.73 -4.69
CA SER A 103 2.59 -3.33 -4.92
C SER A 103 2.36 -2.48 -3.67
N THR A 104 3.21 -1.48 -3.46
CA THR A 104 3.03 -0.45 -2.43
C THR A 104 1.69 0.27 -2.57
N SER A 105 1.23 0.49 -3.81
CA SER A 105 -0.10 1.04 -4.08
C SER A 105 -1.24 0.20 -3.53
N SER A 106 -1.09 -1.13 -3.45
CA SER A 106 -2.09 -2.01 -2.82
C SER A 106 -2.12 -1.81 -1.30
N VAL A 107 -0.96 -1.60 -0.68
CA VAL A 107 -0.84 -1.27 0.75
C VAL A 107 -1.47 0.09 1.03
N ILE A 108 -1.19 1.11 0.23
CA ILE A 108 -1.76 2.47 0.35
C ILE A 108 -3.29 2.43 0.21
N ARG A 109 -3.81 1.71 -0.80
CA ARG A 109 -5.27 1.54 -0.95
C ARG A 109 -5.90 0.91 0.28
N LYS A 110 -5.23 -0.07 0.89
CA LYS A 110 -5.70 -0.71 2.11
C LYS A 110 -5.63 0.24 3.31
N LEU A 111 -4.57 1.05 3.40
CA LEU A 111 -4.43 2.09 4.41
C LEU A 111 -5.56 3.14 4.31
N ASN A 112 -5.93 3.55 3.11
CA ASN A 112 -7.02 4.50 2.89
C ASN A 112 -8.42 3.94 3.22
N GLU A 113 -8.56 2.62 3.41
CA GLU A 113 -9.82 2.04 3.91
C GLU A 113 -10.03 2.31 5.40
N PHE A 114 -8.95 2.57 6.16
CA PHE A 114 -9.07 3.01 7.54
C PHE A 114 -9.57 4.45 7.54
N LYS A 115 -10.86 4.62 7.85
CA LYS A 115 -11.44 5.94 8.11
C LYS A 115 -11.07 6.32 9.53
N PHE A 116 -10.29 7.37 9.68
CA PHE A 116 -10.16 8.08 10.95
C PHE A 116 -11.28 9.11 10.98
N GLU A 117 -12.31 8.86 11.78
CA GLU A 117 -13.31 9.90 12.07
C GLU A 117 -12.67 10.89 13.03
N THR A 118 -12.14 11.98 12.47
CA THR A 118 -11.72 13.15 13.24
C THR A 118 -12.91 14.09 13.31
N ASP A 119 -13.67 14.05 14.41
CA ASP A 119 -14.66 15.08 14.69
C ASP A 119 -13.93 16.36 15.15
N TRP A 120 -13.70 17.27 14.21
CA TRP A 120 -13.04 18.55 14.49
C TRP A 120 -13.89 19.51 15.33
N ASN A 121 -15.18 19.20 15.53
CA ASN A 121 -16.10 20.04 16.30
C ASN A 121 -16.15 19.68 17.79
N THR A 122 -15.56 18.54 18.17
CA THR A 122 -15.53 18.09 19.56
C THR A 122 -14.08 17.95 20.01
N LEU A 123 -13.60 18.91 20.79
CA LEU A 123 -12.28 18.84 21.41
C LEU A 123 -12.32 17.76 22.50
N PRO A 124 -11.45 16.73 22.48
CA PRO A 124 -11.36 15.77 23.56
C PRO A 124 -11.03 16.48 24.88
N GLU A 125 -11.75 16.12 25.95
CA GLU A 125 -11.58 16.72 27.29
C GLU A 125 -10.16 16.51 27.87
N VAL A 126 -9.47 15.46 27.41
CA VAL A 126 -8.08 15.18 27.77
C VAL A 126 -7.29 14.85 26.51
N MET A 127 -6.40 15.76 26.10
CA MET A 127 -5.35 15.47 25.12
C MET A 127 -4.07 15.04 25.85
N SER A 128 -3.73 13.75 25.80
CA SER A 128 -2.42 13.28 26.27
C SER A 128 -1.36 13.60 25.20
N TRP A 129 -0.59 14.66 25.42
CA TRP A 129 0.62 14.93 24.64
C TRP A 129 1.75 14.01 25.10
N GLU A 130 1.73 12.75 24.67
CA GLU A 130 2.95 11.95 24.74
C GLU A 130 3.93 12.52 23.70
N SER A 131 5.00 13.12 24.18
CA SER A 131 6.04 13.74 23.37
C SER A 131 6.79 12.66 22.60
N ASN A 132 6.22 12.19 21.49
CA ASN A 132 6.94 11.39 20.52
C ASN A 132 8.01 12.31 19.92
N SER A 133 9.27 11.97 20.14
CA SER A 133 10.49 12.70 19.75
C SER A 133 10.63 12.99 18.23
N LEU A 134 9.63 12.65 17.43
CA LEU A 134 9.44 13.08 16.04
C LEU A 134 8.75 14.46 15.90
N GLY A 135 8.23 15.03 17.00
CA GLY A 135 7.59 16.35 17.01
C GLY A 135 8.54 17.55 17.01
N ILE A 136 9.85 17.36 17.11
CA ILE A 136 10.81 18.47 17.20
C ILE A 136 11.29 18.95 15.81
N GLU A 137 11.22 18.13 14.75
CA GLU A 137 11.61 18.56 13.40
C GLU A 137 10.49 19.26 12.60
N CYS A 138 9.22 19.02 12.90
CA CYS A 138 8.13 19.69 12.17
C CYS A 138 7.90 21.15 12.57
N LEU A 139 8.34 21.58 13.76
CA LEU A 139 8.28 22.99 14.16
C LEU A 139 9.22 23.87 13.32
N SER A 140 10.27 23.32 12.70
CA SER A 140 11.08 24.08 11.74
C SER A 140 10.45 24.21 10.35
N CYS A 141 9.54 23.32 9.95
CA CYS A 141 8.94 23.36 8.60
C CYS A 141 7.65 24.19 8.51
N LEU A 142 6.96 24.45 9.65
CA LEU A 142 5.74 25.28 9.65
C LEU A 142 6.02 26.79 9.70
N GLN A 143 7.29 27.20 9.79
CA GLN A 143 7.66 28.62 9.78
C GLN A 143 7.86 29.19 8.35
N GLU A 144 7.94 28.35 7.31
CA GLU A 144 8.29 28.78 5.94
C GLU A 144 7.07 29.15 5.06
N GLY A 145 5.84 29.00 5.57
CA GLY A 145 4.61 29.18 4.79
C GLY A 145 3.85 30.51 4.96
N GLU A 146 4.27 31.40 5.86
CA GLU A 146 3.50 32.61 6.22
C GLU A 146 4.20 33.95 5.92
N ASP A 147 5.25 33.96 5.10
CA ASP A 147 6.10 35.15 4.89
C ASP A 147 5.88 35.95 3.57
N GLU A 148 4.87 35.61 2.74
CA GLU A 148 4.56 36.40 1.52
C GLU A 148 3.44 37.43 1.67
N LEU A 149 2.57 37.35 2.69
CA LEU A 149 1.51 38.36 2.89
C LEU A 149 1.94 39.52 3.81
N TYR A 150 2.91 39.28 4.72
CA TYR A 150 3.33 40.26 5.73
C TYR A 150 4.41 41.25 5.23
N ARG A 151 5.07 40.94 4.10
CA ARG A 151 6.19 41.75 3.55
C ARG A 151 5.77 43.00 2.77
N SER A 152 4.46 43.23 2.61
CA SER A 152 3.92 44.36 1.85
C SER A 152 3.73 45.65 2.66
N ARG A 153 3.89 45.64 3.99
CA ARG A 153 3.45 46.75 4.85
C ARG A 153 4.52 47.49 5.66
N PHE A 154 5.77 47.02 5.74
CA PHE A 154 6.83 47.75 6.43
C PHE A 154 8.14 47.72 5.63
N GLN A 155 8.49 48.85 5.01
CA GLN A 155 9.81 49.07 4.40
C GLN A 155 10.90 48.96 5.50
N LEU A 156 11.53 47.79 5.60
CA LEU A 156 12.75 47.61 6.38
C LEU A 156 13.87 47.04 5.49
N PRO A 157 15.14 47.45 5.70
CA PRO A 157 16.19 47.30 4.70
C PRO A 157 16.67 45.85 4.55
N LYS A 158 16.99 45.47 3.31
CA LYS A 158 17.55 44.16 2.95
C LYS A 158 18.88 43.95 3.66
N ARG A 159 18.95 43.02 4.62
CA ARG A 159 20.25 42.52 5.12
C ARG A 159 20.84 41.58 4.05
N HIS A 160 21.96 41.99 3.46
CA HIS A 160 22.82 41.12 2.68
C HIS A 160 23.48 40.11 3.64
N CYS A 161 23.29 38.82 3.40
CA CYS A 161 24.12 37.79 4.04
C CYS A 161 25.31 37.48 3.13
N HIS A 162 26.51 37.78 3.63
CA HIS A 162 27.76 37.28 3.07
C HIS A 162 27.86 35.75 3.24
N PRO A 163 28.43 34.99 2.28
CA PRO A 163 28.65 33.57 2.47
C PRO A 163 29.80 33.35 3.46
N GLN A 164 29.50 32.70 4.59
CA GLN A 164 30.51 32.20 5.52
C GLN A 164 31.24 30.99 4.90
N ARG A 165 32.56 31.10 4.82
CA ARG A 165 33.52 30.08 4.39
C ARG A 165 33.43 28.82 5.25
N LYS A 166 33.38 27.65 4.62
CA LYS A 166 33.82 26.39 5.26
C LYS A 166 35.31 26.20 4.94
N ASN A 167 36.16 26.31 5.95
CA ASN A 167 37.58 25.93 5.87
C ASN A 167 37.80 24.59 6.57
N SER A 168 38.82 23.88 6.06
CA SER A 168 39.65 22.89 6.74
C SER A 168 39.16 21.43 6.77
N SER A 169 39.62 20.65 5.79
CA SER A 169 40.25 19.35 6.05
C SER A 169 41.73 19.40 5.61
N ASN A 170 42.65 19.32 6.58
CA ASN A 170 44.05 18.94 6.39
C ASN A 170 44.09 17.41 6.19
N HIS A 171 44.84 16.80 5.27
CA HIS A 171 46.30 16.61 5.16
C HIS A 171 46.53 15.60 3.97
N PRO A 172 47.77 15.22 3.58
CA PRO A 172 49.02 15.95 3.40
C PRO A 172 49.57 15.82 1.96
N LYS A 173 50.57 16.64 1.61
CA LYS A 173 51.28 16.71 0.32
C LYS A 173 52.13 15.45 0.03
N PRO A 174 52.46 15.23 -1.26
CA PRO A 174 53.84 14.91 -1.63
C PRO A 174 54.44 15.92 -2.62
N LEU A 175 55.73 16.18 -2.41
CA LEU A 175 56.67 16.90 -3.28
C LEU A 175 56.84 16.19 -4.64
N SER A 176 56.97 16.96 -5.73
CA SER A 176 58.17 16.90 -6.61
C SER A 176 58.09 17.84 -7.82
N THR A 177 59.16 18.64 -7.93
CA THR A 177 59.93 19.04 -9.13
C THR A 177 59.31 19.89 -10.25
N LEU A 178 59.91 21.08 -10.35
CA LEU A 178 60.01 21.96 -11.51
C LEU A 178 60.72 21.27 -12.69
N SER A 179 60.21 21.53 -13.89
CA SER A 179 60.95 21.61 -15.15
C SER A 179 60.28 22.67 -16.00
#